data_AF-A0A2E8K5U4-F1
#
_entry.id   AF-A0A2E8K5U4-F1
#
_cell.length_a   1.000
_cell.length_b   1.000
_cell.length_c   1.000
_cell.angle_alpha   90.00
_cell.angle_beta   90.00
_cell.angle_gamma   90.00
#
_symmetry.space_group_name_H-M   'P 1'
#
loop_
_entity.id
_entity.type
_entity.pdbx_description
1 polymer ?
#
loop_
_entity_poly.entity_id
_entity_poly.type
_entity_poly.pdbx_seq_one_letter_code
_entity_poly.pdbx_strand_id
1 'polypeptide(L)'
;MSFMVDSDISSSAPAHNPSAHLQEMSAALDAGDIKQATRLKNSFTKQPLSTYAKKLQAEFHLLDEKLRKLEDRQYSVTNSKRQELCEKMESLQLHNDIHPEEKAKAIKELRDCWRQLGPSNSGEGQRLWQRFKQAGDVAFSVCSEHFDNKRESGDQNLRERIKICDSLTLFYAETPWQDVNWKAVERIIKKAKSEWKRFNDVPHQHYQEIQDRFQGSLLPIQSKLAEERERNHQLKRNLIGEIWHLLDSNNTTVSLTQSTKRIQSAWKEIGITDRGTDQKLWREFRSVCDQVFRLRDDEKASRKALEAEQARKAELAQEARAQKSAQKIENSECILDELRRKAALCNLLENGGDINDIKNQWDGSVDLPQKLAEIINSRFQRAQSGDIQYAASSLAEDICVRMEMLANISSPESSRGIRMKLQVERLDQQLSKGIKDDRSAGEQLSELLERWYCMGPVQQGQGELEKRFMKAELAIKNASQP
;
A
#
# COMPACT_ATOMS: atom_id res chain seq x y z
N MET A 1 2.55 -69.82 103.33
CA MET A 1 3.81 -69.58 102.62
C MET A 1 4.24 -68.17 103.04
N SER A 2 5.25 -67.92 103.86
CA SER A 2 6.70 -68.24 103.69
C SER A 2 7.18 -67.78 102.31
N PHE A 3 8.13 -66.86 102.12
CA PHE A 3 8.97 -66.04 103.03
C PHE A 3 9.01 -64.58 102.48
N MET A 4 9.77 -63.57 102.94
CA MET A 4 10.96 -63.50 103.80
C MET A 4 11.03 -62.16 104.59
N VAL A 5 12.25 -61.80 105.03
CA VAL A 5 12.71 -60.57 105.69
C VAL A 5 13.41 -59.68 104.66
N ASP A 6 13.32 -58.35 104.78
CA ASP A 6 14.51 -57.48 104.74
C ASP A 6 14.24 -56.09 105.35
N SER A 7 15.28 -55.54 105.98
CA SER A 7 15.24 -54.38 106.87
C SER A 7 16.22 -53.28 106.44
N ASP A 8 15.87 -52.04 106.76
CA ASP A 8 16.73 -50.84 106.84
C ASP A 8 17.79 -50.59 105.75
N ILE A 9 17.50 -49.61 104.88
CA ILE A 9 18.54 -48.65 104.45
C ILE A 9 17.99 -47.23 104.66
N SER A 10 18.36 -46.61 105.78
CA SER A 10 18.19 -45.18 106.00
C SER A 10 19.12 -44.41 105.06
N SER A 11 18.54 -43.59 104.18
CA SER A 11 19.30 -42.84 103.17
C SER A 11 20.07 -41.69 103.80
N SER A 12 21.39 -41.88 104.00
CA SER A 12 22.28 -40.83 104.44
C SER A 12 22.57 -39.84 103.30
N ALA A 13 22.20 -38.57 103.49
CA ALA A 13 22.60 -37.51 102.58
C ALA A 13 24.13 -37.39 102.52
N PRO A 14 24.73 -37.13 101.35
CA PRO A 14 26.18 -37.06 101.22
C PRO A 14 26.74 -35.89 102.04
N ALA A 15 27.88 -36.14 102.71
CA ALA A 15 28.57 -35.13 103.49
C ALA A 15 28.99 -33.95 102.57
N HIS A 16 28.30 -32.82 102.71
CA HIS A 16 28.63 -31.60 102.00
C HIS A 16 30.00 -31.12 102.50
N ASN A 17 31.05 -31.26 101.69
CA ASN A 17 32.38 -30.75 102.02
C ASN A 17 32.45 -29.27 101.59
N PRO A 18 32.32 -28.30 102.53
CA PRO A 18 32.29 -26.88 102.17
C PRO A 18 33.60 -26.41 101.55
N SER A 19 34.74 -27.07 101.83
CA SER A 19 36.02 -26.69 101.22
C SER A 19 36.09 -27.10 99.75
N ALA A 20 35.65 -28.31 99.40
CA ALA A 20 35.57 -28.73 97.99
C ALA A 20 34.60 -27.84 97.19
N HIS A 21 33.46 -27.47 97.79
CA HIS A 21 32.47 -26.59 97.16
C HIS A 21 33.00 -25.17 96.88
N LEU A 22 33.89 -24.64 97.73
CA LEU A 22 34.58 -23.36 97.47
C LEU A 22 35.71 -23.50 96.44
N GLN A 23 36.42 -24.64 96.40
CA GLN A 23 37.41 -24.93 95.36
C GLN A 23 36.76 -25.03 93.97
N GLU A 24 35.62 -25.71 93.86
CA GLU A 24 34.81 -25.74 92.63
C GLU A 24 34.32 -24.33 92.24
N MET A 25 33.94 -23.50 93.22
CA MET A 25 33.54 -22.12 92.96
C MET A 25 34.72 -21.25 92.48
N SER A 26 35.93 -21.43 93.02
CA SER A 26 37.12 -20.75 92.50
C SER A 26 37.44 -21.22 91.08
N ALA A 27 37.46 -22.53 90.83
CA ALA A 27 37.73 -23.07 89.49
C ALA A 27 36.72 -22.57 88.44
N ALA A 28 35.43 -22.47 88.80
CA ALA A 28 34.42 -21.88 87.93
C ALA A 28 34.65 -20.37 87.67
N LEU A 29 35.09 -19.62 88.68
CA LEU A 29 35.43 -18.19 88.54
C LEU A 29 36.68 -17.95 87.72
N ASP A 30 37.71 -18.77 87.91
CA ASP A 30 38.98 -18.70 87.18
C ASP A 30 38.79 -19.15 85.71
N ALA A 31 37.84 -20.06 85.44
CA ALA A 31 37.38 -20.41 84.09
C ALA A 31 36.37 -19.41 83.49
N GLY A 32 35.88 -18.43 84.26
CA GLY A 32 34.91 -17.44 83.82
C GLY A 32 33.46 -17.94 83.68
N ASP A 33 33.12 -19.15 84.13
CA ASP A 33 31.73 -19.64 84.14
C ASP A 33 30.97 -19.05 85.35
N ILE A 34 30.50 -17.83 85.14
CA ILE A 34 29.62 -17.10 86.05
C ILE A 34 28.37 -17.92 86.38
N LYS A 35 27.77 -18.68 85.44
CA LYS A 35 26.55 -19.45 85.70
C LYS A 35 26.81 -20.60 86.67
N GLN A 36 27.92 -21.29 86.53
CA GLN A 36 28.35 -22.33 87.47
C GLN A 36 28.69 -21.72 88.84
N ALA A 37 29.44 -20.62 88.87
CA ALA A 37 29.79 -19.92 90.09
C ALA A 37 28.56 -19.38 90.88
N THR A 38 27.57 -18.76 90.22
CA THR A 38 26.33 -18.30 90.88
C THR A 38 25.50 -19.48 91.40
N ARG A 39 25.46 -20.62 90.69
CA ARG A 39 24.81 -21.86 91.18
C ARG A 39 25.50 -22.41 92.43
N LEU A 40 26.84 -22.46 92.43
CA LEU A 40 27.63 -22.92 93.56
C LEU A 40 27.45 -22.00 94.78
N LYS A 41 27.53 -20.67 94.59
CA LYS A 41 27.18 -19.67 95.61
C LYS A 41 25.80 -19.92 96.21
N ASN A 42 24.76 -20.01 95.38
CA ASN A 42 23.38 -20.22 95.84
C ASN A 42 23.19 -21.55 96.58
N SER A 43 24.00 -22.58 96.28
CA SER A 43 23.99 -23.83 97.02
C SER A 43 24.71 -23.73 98.36
N PHE A 44 25.85 -23.01 98.41
CA PHE A 44 26.63 -22.81 99.64
C PHE A 44 25.85 -21.98 100.68
N THR A 45 25.10 -20.97 100.23
CA THR A 45 24.26 -20.11 101.07
C THR A 45 22.95 -20.74 101.55
N LYS A 46 22.70 -22.04 101.26
CA LYS A 46 21.52 -22.76 101.80
C LYS A 46 21.60 -22.97 103.32
N GLN A 47 22.81 -23.00 103.87
CA GLN A 47 23.07 -22.97 105.31
C GLN A 47 23.64 -21.61 105.70
N PRO A 48 23.35 -21.09 106.90
CA PRO A 48 23.85 -19.79 107.33
C PRO A 48 25.38 -19.83 107.46
N LEU A 49 26.05 -18.78 106.96
CA LEU A 49 27.51 -18.68 106.94
C LEU A 49 28.16 -18.86 108.33
N SER A 50 27.45 -18.50 109.40
CA SER A 50 27.85 -18.68 110.79
C SER A 50 28.10 -20.14 111.19
N THR A 51 27.56 -21.13 110.46
CA THR A 51 27.78 -22.56 110.71
C THR A 51 29.17 -23.03 110.27
N TYR A 52 29.84 -22.32 109.37
CA TYR A 52 31.17 -22.70 108.87
C TYR A 52 32.30 -22.05 109.66
N ALA A 53 33.50 -22.64 109.62
CA ALA A 53 34.69 -22.07 110.24
C ALA A 53 35.08 -20.71 109.62
N LYS A 54 35.60 -19.77 110.43
CA LYS A 54 35.95 -18.39 110.01
C LYS A 54 36.84 -18.31 108.76
N LYS A 55 37.70 -19.29 108.52
CA LYS A 55 38.54 -19.36 107.30
C LYS A 55 37.71 -19.56 106.03
N LEU A 56 36.75 -20.51 106.05
CA LEU A 56 35.84 -20.80 104.94
C LEU A 56 34.86 -19.63 104.70
N GLN A 57 34.45 -18.92 105.76
CA GLN A 57 33.67 -17.69 105.63
C GLN A 57 34.45 -16.61 104.86
N ALA A 58 35.71 -16.36 105.23
CA ALA A 58 36.56 -15.37 104.57
C ALA A 58 36.86 -15.75 103.10
N GLU A 59 37.11 -17.04 102.83
CA GLU A 59 37.30 -17.58 101.47
C GLU A 59 36.03 -17.41 100.62
N PHE A 60 34.86 -17.76 101.16
CA PHE A 60 33.58 -17.50 100.49
C PHE A 60 33.37 -16.01 100.21
N HIS A 61 33.64 -15.12 101.16
CA HIS A 61 33.49 -13.68 100.95
C HIS A 61 34.41 -13.15 99.84
N LEU A 62 35.65 -13.65 99.74
CA LEU A 62 36.58 -13.31 98.67
C LEU A 62 36.08 -13.80 97.30
N LEU A 63 35.56 -15.04 97.23
CA LEU A 63 35.01 -15.61 96.00
C LEU A 63 33.68 -14.94 95.60
N ASP A 64 32.83 -14.56 96.56
CA ASP A 64 31.61 -13.79 96.31
C ASP A 64 31.93 -12.36 95.82
N GLU A 65 32.95 -11.70 96.36
CA GLU A 65 33.41 -10.40 95.85
C GLU A 65 34.00 -10.50 94.44
N LYS A 66 34.78 -11.55 94.15
CA LYS A 66 35.24 -11.87 92.78
C LYS A 66 34.06 -12.12 91.83
N LEU A 67 33.09 -12.93 92.23
CA LEU A 67 31.90 -13.23 91.44
C LEU A 67 31.12 -11.97 91.13
N ARG A 68 30.82 -11.14 92.14
CA ARG A 68 30.13 -9.85 91.95
C ARG A 68 30.88 -8.95 90.97
N LYS A 69 32.21 -8.82 91.07
CA LYS A 69 33.01 -8.02 90.14
C LYS A 69 32.98 -8.54 88.69
N LEU A 70 32.87 -9.86 88.48
CA LEU A 70 32.72 -10.45 87.14
C LEU A 70 31.28 -10.29 86.62
N GLU A 71 30.29 -10.53 87.47
CA GLU A 71 28.86 -10.27 87.20
C GLU A 71 28.65 -8.80 86.80
N ASP A 72 29.09 -7.83 87.60
CA ASP A 72 28.98 -6.38 87.35
C ASP A 72 29.66 -5.96 86.03
N ARG A 73 30.83 -6.53 85.71
CA ARG A 73 31.50 -6.29 84.42
C ARG A 73 30.69 -6.86 83.26
N GLN A 74 30.17 -8.08 83.37
CA GLN A 74 29.34 -8.69 82.35
C GLN A 74 28.02 -7.90 82.16
N TYR A 75 27.38 -7.48 83.25
CA TYR A 75 26.18 -6.65 83.22
C TYR A 75 26.45 -5.29 82.59
N SER A 76 27.54 -4.61 82.95
CA SER A 76 27.94 -3.34 82.35
C SER A 76 28.17 -3.46 80.83
N VAL A 77 28.96 -4.45 80.38
CA VAL A 77 29.20 -4.71 78.94
C VAL A 77 27.89 -5.08 78.22
N THR A 78 27.00 -5.85 78.84
CA THR A 78 25.73 -6.24 78.22
C THR A 78 24.74 -5.06 78.18
N ASN A 79 24.70 -4.21 79.21
CA ASN A 79 23.84 -3.02 79.25
C ASN A 79 24.34 -1.93 78.30
N SER A 80 25.66 -1.76 78.14
CA SER A 80 26.26 -0.91 77.11
C SER A 80 25.83 -1.36 75.71
N LYS A 81 25.92 -2.66 75.39
CA LYS A 81 25.39 -3.20 74.13
C LYS A 81 23.88 -3.01 73.96
N ARG A 82 23.10 -3.11 75.05
CA ARG A 82 21.65 -2.80 75.02
C ARG A 82 21.40 -1.31 74.76
N GLN A 83 22.22 -0.40 75.29
CA GLN A 83 22.15 1.03 74.99
C GLN A 83 22.42 1.31 73.52
N GLU A 84 23.48 0.74 72.94
CA GLU A 84 23.75 0.84 71.49
C GLU A 84 22.58 0.33 70.64
N LEU A 85 21.92 -0.76 71.04
CA LEU A 85 20.74 -1.29 70.33
C LEU A 85 19.53 -0.37 70.47
N CYS A 86 19.34 0.31 71.60
CA CYS A 86 18.32 1.35 71.74
C CYS A 86 18.61 2.53 70.80
N GLU A 87 19.85 3.04 70.80
CA GLU A 87 20.27 4.17 69.95
C GLU A 87 20.13 3.85 68.45
N LYS A 88 20.49 2.63 68.04
CA LYS A 88 20.29 2.14 66.65
C LYS A 88 18.81 1.97 66.29
N MET A 89 17.94 1.64 67.25
CA MET A 89 16.49 1.56 67.00
C MET A 89 15.85 2.95 66.94
N GLU A 90 16.31 3.89 67.76
CA GLU A 90 15.86 5.29 67.78
C GLU A 90 16.34 6.07 66.55
N SER A 91 17.54 5.80 66.04
CA SER A 91 17.97 6.40 64.77
C SER A 91 17.12 5.92 63.59
N LEU A 92 16.72 4.65 63.56
CA LEU A 92 15.73 4.16 62.59
C LEU A 92 14.36 4.82 62.75
N GLN A 93 13.95 5.21 63.96
CA GLN A 93 12.73 6.00 64.17
C GLN A 93 12.85 7.41 63.57
N LEU A 94 13.99 8.07 63.76
CA LEU A 94 14.26 9.45 63.31
C LEU A 94 14.48 9.57 61.79
N HIS A 95 15.14 8.59 61.17
CA HIS A 95 15.39 8.60 59.73
C HIS A 95 14.19 8.06 58.95
N ASN A 96 13.47 8.98 58.29
CA ASN A 96 12.38 8.68 57.36
C ASN A 96 12.84 8.50 55.90
N ASP A 97 14.11 8.80 55.60
CA ASP A 97 14.69 8.64 54.25
C ASP A 97 15.01 7.18 53.88
N ILE A 98 14.94 6.25 54.84
CA ILE A 98 15.21 4.82 54.65
C ILE A 98 13.96 4.15 54.08
N HIS A 99 14.11 3.36 53.02
CA HIS A 99 12.99 2.65 52.39
C HIS A 99 12.28 1.70 53.39
N PRO A 100 10.94 1.65 53.46
CA PRO A 100 10.22 0.89 54.48
C PRO A 100 10.59 -0.59 54.57
N GLU A 101 10.91 -1.24 53.44
CA GLU A 101 11.35 -2.65 53.42
C GLU A 101 12.74 -2.83 54.05
N GLU A 102 13.66 -1.89 53.85
CA GLU A 102 15.00 -1.91 54.45
C GLU A 102 14.93 -1.61 55.94
N LYS A 103 14.09 -0.64 56.33
CA LYS A 103 13.79 -0.29 57.72
C LYS A 103 13.20 -1.49 58.47
N ALA A 104 12.25 -2.21 57.87
CA ALA A 104 11.70 -3.44 58.44
C ALA A 104 12.75 -4.56 58.61
N LYS A 105 13.68 -4.71 57.66
CA LYS A 105 14.80 -5.66 57.76
C LYS A 105 15.75 -5.28 58.90
N ALA A 106 16.15 -4.02 59.00
CA ALA A 106 17.02 -3.53 60.08
C ALA A 106 16.38 -3.67 61.47
N ILE A 107 15.07 -3.39 61.61
CA ILE A 107 14.31 -3.63 62.84
C ILE A 107 14.34 -5.12 63.23
N LYS A 108 14.22 -6.04 62.26
CA LYS A 108 14.33 -7.49 62.51
C LYS A 108 15.73 -7.86 63.01
N GLU A 109 16.78 -7.41 62.33
CA GLU A 109 18.17 -7.67 62.71
C GLU A 109 18.49 -7.15 64.13
N LEU A 110 18.03 -5.94 64.48
CA LEU A 110 18.16 -5.42 65.84
C LEU A 110 17.38 -6.24 66.88
N ARG A 111 16.16 -6.70 66.56
CA ARG A 111 15.36 -7.59 67.44
C ARG A 111 16.04 -8.95 67.65
N ASP A 112 16.69 -9.50 66.63
CA ASP A 112 17.46 -10.75 66.71
C ASP A 112 18.75 -10.55 67.54
N CYS A 113 19.48 -9.45 67.35
CA CYS A 113 20.60 -9.05 68.20
C CYS A 113 20.20 -8.88 69.67
N TRP A 114 19.06 -8.24 69.95
CA TRP A 114 18.53 -8.11 71.31
C TRP A 114 18.23 -9.48 71.94
N ARG A 115 17.63 -10.40 71.17
CA ARG A 115 17.33 -11.77 71.62
C ARG A 115 18.60 -12.55 71.99
N GLN A 116 19.70 -12.34 71.27
CA GLN A 116 21.00 -12.97 71.57
C GLN A 116 21.63 -12.50 72.89
N LEU A 117 21.36 -11.27 73.34
CA LEU A 117 21.85 -10.76 74.64
C LEU A 117 21.13 -11.36 75.86
N GLY A 118 20.03 -12.09 75.64
CA GLY A 118 19.28 -12.77 76.69
C GLY A 118 18.51 -11.84 77.65
N PRO A 119 17.66 -12.43 78.52
CA PRO A 119 16.86 -11.69 79.48
C PRO A 119 17.73 -11.03 80.56
N SER A 120 17.25 -9.91 81.11
CA SER A 120 17.86 -9.24 82.26
C SER A 120 16.80 -8.94 83.30
N ASN A 121 17.04 -9.38 84.53
CA ASN A 121 16.14 -9.15 85.66
C ASN A 121 16.50 -7.87 86.45
N SER A 122 17.40 -7.04 85.92
CA SER A 122 17.76 -5.75 86.53
C SER A 122 16.79 -4.65 86.09
N GLY A 123 16.52 -3.68 86.98
CA GLY A 123 15.64 -2.54 86.67
C GLY A 123 16.14 -1.72 85.47
N GLU A 124 17.46 -1.58 85.31
CA GLU A 124 18.06 -0.94 84.13
C GLU A 124 17.81 -1.75 82.85
N GLY A 125 18.00 -3.07 82.88
CA GLY A 125 17.74 -3.94 81.72
C GLY A 125 16.27 -3.91 81.30
N GLN A 126 15.36 -3.84 82.28
CA GLN A 126 13.92 -3.72 82.04
C GLN A 126 13.53 -2.34 81.48
N ARG A 127 14.18 -1.26 81.94
CA ARG A 127 14.03 0.09 81.37
C ARG A 127 14.57 0.19 79.94
N LEU A 128 15.74 -0.39 79.67
CA LEU A 128 16.31 -0.45 78.31
C LEU A 128 15.43 -1.28 77.37
N TRP A 129 14.84 -2.38 77.85
CA TRP A 129 13.86 -3.15 77.07
C TRP A 129 12.63 -2.32 76.69
N GLN A 130 12.06 -1.55 77.63
CA GLN A 130 10.92 -0.67 77.33
C GLN A 130 11.28 0.39 76.28
N ARG A 131 12.46 1.03 76.41
CA ARG A 131 13.00 2.01 75.43
C ARG A 131 13.16 1.37 74.04
N PHE A 132 13.85 0.23 73.96
CA PHE A 132 14.06 -0.51 72.70
C PHE A 132 12.74 -0.95 72.05
N LYS A 133 11.81 -1.49 72.83
CA LYS A 133 10.50 -1.91 72.34
C LYS A 133 9.70 -0.73 71.80
N GLN A 134 9.62 0.37 72.55
CA GLN A 134 8.87 1.56 72.13
C GLN A 134 9.40 2.15 70.83
N ALA A 135 10.72 2.34 70.70
CA ALA A 135 11.34 2.81 69.46
C ALA A 135 11.08 1.85 68.30
N GLY A 136 11.17 0.53 68.54
CA GLY A 136 10.93 -0.49 67.52
C GLY A 136 9.46 -0.62 67.10
N ASP A 137 8.51 -0.38 67.99
CA ASP A 137 7.08 -0.41 67.68
C ASP A 137 6.67 0.84 66.86
N VAL A 138 7.23 2.02 67.17
CA VAL A 138 7.03 3.26 66.39
C VAL A 138 7.75 3.20 65.03
N ALA A 139 8.96 2.65 64.96
CA ALA A 139 9.66 2.49 63.68
C ALA A 139 8.98 1.44 62.78
N PHE A 140 8.33 0.41 63.37
CA PHE A 140 7.62 -0.63 62.63
C PHE A 140 6.21 -0.22 62.19
N SER A 141 5.51 0.69 62.88
CA SER A 141 4.15 1.10 62.46
C SER A 141 4.13 1.71 61.06
N VAL A 142 5.10 2.59 60.75
CA VAL A 142 5.32 3.16 59.40
C VAL A 142 5.59 2.08 58.36
N CYS A 143 6.29 1.01 58.74
CA CYS A 143 6.54 -0.13 57.86
C CYS A 143 5.26 -0.94 57.64
N SER A 144 4.45 -1.17 58.70
CA SER A 144 3.16 -1.86 58.59
C SER A 144 2.23 -1.13 57.63
N GLU A 145 2.05 0.18 57.82
CA GLU A 145 1.22 1.02 56.94
C GLU A 145 1.65 0.92 55.47
N HIS A 146 2.97 0.90 55.19
CA HIS A 146 3.47 0.67 53.83
C HIS A 146 3.11 -0.74 53.29
N PHE A 147 3.27 -1.80 54.08
CA PHE A 147 2.91 -3.16 53.66
C PHE A 147 1.40 -3.38 53.53
N ASP A 148 0.60 -2.74 54.39
CA ASP A 148 -0.86 -2.77 54.35
C ASP A 148 -1.37 -2.04 53.10
N ASN A 149 -0.86 -0.83 52.81
CA ASN A 149 -1.13 -0.11 51.55
C ASN A 149 -0.69 -0.90 50.30
N LYS A 150 0.47 -1.58 50.36
CA LYS A 150 0.97 -2.43 49.26
C LYS A 150 0.07 -3.67 49.06
N ARG A 151 -0.44 -4.28 50.13
CA ARG A 151 -1.42 -5.36 50.07
C ARG A 151 -2.74 -4.87 49.49
N GLU A 152 -3.29 -3.75 49.97
CA GLU A 152 -4.54 -3.19 49.46
C GLU A 152 -4.43 -2.82 47.97
N SER A 153 -3.32 -2.23 47.55
CA SER A 153 -3.01 -1.98 46.12
C SER A 153 -2.99 -3.27 45.30
N GLY A 154 -2.34 -4.33 45.79
CA GLY A 154 -2.31 -5.65 45.16
C GLY A 154 -3.70 -6.31 45.07
N ASP A 155 -4.50 -6.23 46.13
CA ASP A 155 -5.88 -6.75 46.18
C ASP A 155 -6.80 -5.95 45.25
N GLN A 156 -6.61 -4.63 45.14
CA GLN A 156 -7.34 -3.79 44.22
C GLN A 156 -6.96 -4.08 42.76
N ASN A 157 -5.67 -4.29 42.45
CA ASN A 157 -5.20 -4.75 41.14
C ASN A 157 -5.76 -6.13 40.77
N LEU A 158 -5.85 -7.05 41.74
CA LEU A 158 -6.50 -8.36 41.57
C LEU A 158 -7.99 -8.21 41.23
N ARG A 159 -8.71 -7.33 41.94
CA ARG A 159 -10.13 -7.03 41.64
C ARG A 159 -10.30 -6.46 40.22
N GLU A 160 -9.45 -5.53 39.79
CA GLU A 160 -9.50 -5.00 38.42
C GLU A 160 -9.19 -6.08 37.37
N ARG A 161 -8.22 -6.97 37.62
CA ARG A 161 -7.97 -8.13 36.75
C ARG A 161 -9.16 -9.09 36.66
N ILE A 162 -9.85 -9.34 37.77
CA ILE A 162 -11.07 -10.17 37.78
C ILE A 162 -12.16 -9.51 36.92
N LYS A 163 -12.40 -8.21 37.08
CA LYS A 163 -13.34 -7.45 36.23
C LYS A 163 -12.98 -7.50 34.74
N ILE A 164 -11.69 -7.46 34.38
CA ILE A 164 -11.25 -7.64 32.98
C ILE A 164 -11.64 -9.03 32.47
N CYS A 165 -11.39 -10.10 33.24
CA CYS A 165 -11.76 -11.47 32.86
C CYS A 165 -13.29 -11.62 32.72
N ASP A 166 -14.05 -11.02 33.64
CA ASP A 166 -15.52 -11.11 33.65
C ASP A 166 -16.14 -10.33 32.48
N SER A 167 -15.63 -9.13 32.20
CA SER A 167 -16.07 -8.35 31.05
C SER A 167 -15.73 -9.02 29.71
N LEU A 168 -14.59 -9.71 29.60
CA LEU A 168 -14.26 -10.54 28.42
C LEU A 168 -15.19 -11.75 28.31
N THR A 169 -15.48 -12.44 29.41
CA THR A 169 -16.34 -13.62 29.44
C THR A 169 -17.78 -13.25 29.06
N LEU A 170 -18.32 -12.18 29.64
CA LEU A 170 -19.64 -11.64 29.32
C LEU A 170 -19.69 -11.13 27.87
N PHE A 171 -18.67 -10.39 27.41
CA PHE A 171 -18.57 -9.97 26.01
C PHE A 171 -18.59 -11.16 25.05
N TYR A 172 -17.90 -12.25 25.36
CA TYR A 172 -17.90 -13.45 24.52
C TYR A 172 -19.28 -14.12 24.45
N ALA A 173 -20.00 -14.17 25.58
CA ALA A 173 -21.32 -14.80 25.69
C ALA A 173 -22.44 -13.98 25.03
N GLU A 174 -22.41 -12.65 25.14
CA GLU A 174 -23.43 -11.74 24.60
C GLU A 174 -23.21 -11.39 23.12
N THR A 175 -22.00 -11.55 22.58
CA THR A 175 -21.67 -11.12 21.20
C THR A 175 -22.23 -12.09 20.15
N PRO A 176 -23.08 -11.63 19.21
CA PRO A 176 -23.59 -12.47 18.11
C PRO A 176 -22.54 -12.60 17.00
N TRP A 177 -21.66 -13.60 17.12
CA TRP A 177 -20.47 -13.86 16.26
C TRP A 177 -20.67 -13.92 14.73
N GLN A 178 -21.90 -13.81 14.22
CA GLN A 178 -22.23 -13.81 12.80
C GLN A 178 -22.18 -12.41 12.16
N ASP A 179 -22.55 -11.35 12.90
CA ASP A 179 -22.56 -9.96 12.41
C ASP A 179 -21.89 -9.03 13.43
N VAL A 180 -20.57 -9.19 13.56
CA VAL A 180 -19.75 -8.44 14.52
C VAL A 180 -18.86 -7.44 13.81
N ASN A 181 -18.77 -6.23 14.36
CA ASN A 181 -17.71 -5.31 13.99
C ASN A 181 -16.35 -5.83 14.50
N TRP A 182 -15.67 -6.63 13.69
CA TRP A 182 -14.36 -7.21 14.00
C TRP A 182 -13.28 -6.16 14.37
N LYS A 183 -13.42 -4.90 13.92
CA LYS A 183 -12.50 -3.80 14.29
C LYS A 183 -12.76 -3.32 15.72
N ALA A 184 -13.97 -3.51 16.26
CA ALA A 184 -14.25 -3.34 17.68
C ALA A 184 -13.63 -4.50 18.49
N VAL A 185 -13.80 -5.75 18.06
CA VAL A 185 -13.20 -6.93 18.71
C VAL A 185 -11.68 -6.79 18.87
N GLU A 186 -10.97 -6.40 17.79
CA GLU A 186 -9.51 -6.20 17.87
C GLU A 186 -9.11 -5.08 18.85
N ARG A 187 -9.90 -3.99 18.92
CA ARG A 187 -9.68 -2.91 19.89
C ARG A 187 -9.93 -3.38 21.33
N ILE A 188 -10.95 -4.20 21.57
CA ILE A 188 -11.25 -4.78 22.89
C ILE A 188 -10.10 -5.69 23.34
N ILE A 189 -9.63 -6.61 22.49
CA ILE A 189 -8.46 -7.47 22.78
C ILE A 189 -7.22 -6.62 23.11
N LYS A 190 -6.94 -5.57 22.34
CA LYS A 190 -5.80 -4.67 22.58
C LYS A 190 -5.94 -3.92 23.90
N LYS A 191 -7.13 -3.38 24.19
CA LYS A 191 -7.42 -2.67 25.43
C LYS A 191 -7.26 -3.59 26.65
N ALA A 192 -7.89 -4.77 26.64
CA ALA A 192 -7.79 -5.75 27.72
C ALA A 192 -6.33 -6.17 27.98
N LYS A 193 -5.52 -6.43 26.94
CA LYS A 193 -4.08 -6.71 27.10
C LYS A 193 -3.30 -5.53 27.70
N SER A 194 -3.67 -4.28 27.37
CA SER A 194 -3.02 -3.09 27.93
C SER A 194 -3.40 -2.84 29.39
N GLU A 195 -4.66 -3.06 29.76
CA GLU A 195 -5.16 -2.91 31.14
C GLU A 195 -4.62 -4.04 32.03
N TRP A 196 -4.55 -5.28 31.52
CA TRP A 196 -3.87 -6.39 32.16
C TRP A 196 -2.40 -6.07 32.50
N LYS A 197 -1.67 -5.46 31.56
CA LYS A 197 -0.29 -5.04 31.76
C LYS A 197 -0.16 -3.87 32.75
N ARG A 198 -1.16 -2.98 32.83
CA ARG A 198 -1.20 -1.85 33.78
C ARG A 198 -1.33 -2.34 35.22
N PHE A 199 -2.20 -3.32 35.47
CA PHE A 199 -2.38 -3.93 36.78
C PHE A 199 -1.43 -5.13 36.93
N ASN A 200 -0.11 -4.88 36.92
CA ASN A 200 0.90 -5.96 36.94
C ASN A 200 1.12 -6.57 38.33
N ASP A 201 1.14 -5.73 39.38
CA ASP A 201 1.41 -6.12 40.77
C ASP A 201 0.18 -6.72 41.45
N VAL A 202 0.28 -8.00 41.85
CA VAL A 202 -0.82 -8.86 42.32
C VAL A 202 -0.26 -9.85 43.34
N PRO A 203 -0.98 -10.19 44.42
CA PRO A 203 -0.55 -11.19 45.39
C PRO A 203 -0.16 -12.51 44.71
N HIS A 204 1.07 -12.98 44.99
CA HIS A 204 1.66 -14.14 44.33
C HIS A 204 0.77 -15.40 44.39
N GLN A 205 0.05 -15.58 45.50
CA GLN A 205 -0.89 -16.70 45.72
C GLN A 205 -1.97 -16.81 44.63
N HIS A 206 -2.45 -15.68 44.09
CA HIS A 206 -3.51 -15.64 43.07
C HIS A 206 -2.97 -15.42 41.65
N TYR A 207 -1.66 -15.23 41.48
CA TYR A 207 -1.06 -14.86 40.20
C TYR A 207 -1.36 -15.87 39.08
N GLN A 208 -1.21 -17.17 39.37
CA GLN A 208 -1.43 -18.23 38.38
C GLN A 208 -2.93 -18.40 38.08
N GLU A 209 -3.78 -18.46 39.11
CA GLU A 209 -5.24 -18.58 38.97
C GLU A 209 -5.83 -17.45 38.09
N ILE A 210 -5.42 -16.20 38.32
CA ILE A 210 -5.93 -15.07 37.54
C ILE A 210 -5.35 -15.05 36.12
N GLN A 211 -4.08 -15.45 35.94
CA GLN A 211 -3.44 -15.57 34.63
C GLN A 211 -4.15 -16.63 33.76
N ASP A 212 -4.47 -17.79 34.33
CA ASP A 212 -5.18 -18.86 33.64
C ASP A 212 -6.62 -18.44 33.30
N ARG A 213 -7.32 -17.74 34.22
CA ARG A 213 -8.66 -17.16 33.97
C ARG A 213 -8.64 -16.10 32.86
N PHE A 214 -7.63 -15.25 32.80
CA PHE A 214 -7.46 -14.26 31.73
C PHE A 214 -7.18 -14.93 30.39
N GLN A 215 -6.32 -15.94 30.36
CA GLN A 215 -6.05 -16.71 29.15
C GLN A 215 -7.30 -17.46 28.68
N GLY A 216 -8.03 -18.11 29.59
CA GLY A 216 -9.27 -18.83 29.30
C GLY A 216 -10.42 -17.94 28.81
N SER A 217 -10.55 -16.71 29.31
CA SER A 217 -11.54 -15.74 28.82
C SER A 217 -11.15 -15.08 27.49
N LEU A 218 -9.84 -14.93 27.24
CA LEU A 218 -9.34 -14.22 26.06
C LEU A 218 -9.13 -15.13 24.83
N LEU A 219 -8.79 -16.41 25.02
CA LEU A 219 -8.55 -17.37 23.93
C LEU A 219 -9.78 -17.57 23.02
N PRO A 220 -11.02 -17.74 23.50
CA PRO A 220 -12.20 -17.92 22.65
C PRO A 220 -12.45 -16.73 21.72
N ILE A 221 -12.29 -15.50 22.23
CA ILE A 221 -12.40 -14.25 21.45
C ILE A 221 -11.29 -14.18 20.39
N GLN A 222 -10.06 -14.60 20.73
CA GLN A 222 -8.96 -14.66 19.77
C GLN A 222 -9.18 -15.74 18.70
N SER A 223 -9.75 -16.90 19.04
CA SER A 223 -10.12 -17.95 18.09
C SER A 223 -11.11 -17.42 17.07
N LYS A 224 -12.20 -16.78 17.50
CA LYS A 224 -13.21 -16.20 16.59
C LYS A 224 -12.61 -15.15 15.65
N LEU A 225 -11.72 -14.30 16.14
CA LEU A 225 -10.99 -13.34 15.28
C LEU A 225 -10.00 -14.02 14.33
N ALA A 226 -9.40 -15.14 14.70
CA ALA A 226 -8.51 -15.91 13.84
C ALA A 226 -9.27 -16.68 12.75
N GLU A 227 -10.39 -17.33 13.12
CA GLU A 227 -11.33 -17.99 12.21
C GLU A 227 -11.82 -17.03 11.12
N GLU A 228 -12.27 -15.83 11.49
CA GLU A 228 -12.69 -14.81 10.51
C GLU A 228 -11.55 -14.32 9.62
N ARG A 229 -10.35 -14.11 10.17
CA ARG A 229 -9.18 -13.72 9.38
C ARG A 229 -8.82 -14.78 8.35
N GLU A 230 -8.86 -16.06 8.73
CA GLU A 230 -8.57 -17.15 7.80
C GLU A 230 -9.69 -17.33 6.77
N ARG A 231 -10.96 -17.15 7.14
CA ARG A 231 -12.08 -17.08 6.19
C ARG A 231 -11.85 -15.98 5.15
N ASN A 232 -11.43 -14.80 5.59
CA ASN A 232 -11.12 -13.66 4.71
C ASN A 232 -9.85 -13.90 3.87
N HIS A 233 -8.83 -14.59 4.38
CA HIS A 233 -7.69 -15.04 3.58
C HIS A 233 -8.13 -16.03 2.51
N GLN A 234 -9.00 -16.99 2.84
CA GLN A 234 -9.47 -17.98 1.88
C GLN A 234 -10.33 -17.36 0.79
N LEU A 235 -11.21 -16.39 1.12
CA LEU A 235 -11.91 -15.59 0.10
C LEU A 235 -10.92 -14.89 -0.83
N LYS A 236 -9.86 -14.27 -0.31
CA LYS A 236 -8.80 -13.65 -1.13
C LYS A 236 -8.07 -14.67 -2.02
N ARG A 237 -7.75 -15.87 -1.52
CA ARG A 237 -7.18 -16.97 -2.33
C ARG A 237 -8.13 -17.42 -3.44
N ASN A 238 -9.42 -17.56 -3.15
CA ASN A 238 -10.44 -17.94 -4.13
C ASN A 238 -10.53 -16.90 -5.24
N LEU A 239 -10.59 -15.60 -4.91
CA LEU A 239 -10.59 -14.51 -5.90
C LEU A 239 -9.34 -14.51 -6.80
N ILE A 240 -8.17 -14.87 -6.29
CA ILE A 240 -6.95 -15.04 -7.11
C ILE A 240 -7.11 -16.24 -8.06
N GLY A 241 -7.63 -17.37 -7.55
CA GLY A 241 -7.94 -18.56 -8.34
C GLY A 241 -8.97 -18.32 -9.45
N GLU A 242 -9.99 -17.50 -9.18
CA GLU A 242 -10.97 -17.08 -10.19
C GLU A 242 -10.33 -16.32 -11.35
N ILE A 243 -9.40 -15.38 -11.08
CA ILE A 243 -8.71 -14.66 -12.17
C ILE A 243 -7.81 -15.63 -12.96
N TRP A 244 -7.13 -16.57 -12.30
CA TRP A 244 -6.35 -17.61 -13.00
C TRP A 244 -7.23 -18.48 -13.91
N HIS A 245 -8.38 -18.96 -13.43
CA HIS A 245 -9.32 -19.72 -14.24
C HIS A 245 -9.87 -18.89 -15.42
N LEU A 246 -10.12 -17.60 -15.21
CA LEU A 246 -10.57 -16.69 -16.27
C LEU A 246 -9.49 -16.42 -17.33
N LEU A 247 -8.20 -16.48 -16.97
CA LEU A 247 -7.04 -16.36 -17.87
C LEU A 247 -6.80 -17.65 -18.68
N ASP A 248 -7.00 -18.82 -18.08
CA ASP A 248 -6.85 -20.13 -18.74
C ASP A 248 -8.03 -20.45 -19.68
N SER A 249 -9.22 -19.98 -19.32
CA SER A 249 -10.39 -19.99 -20.20
C SER A 249 -10.20 -19.03 -21.38
N ASN A 250 -10.52 -19.46 -22.60
CA ASN A 250 -10.49 -18.66 -23.84
C ASN A 250 -11.56 -17.54 -23.88
N ASN A 251 -11.55 -16.65 -22.89
CA ASN A 251 -12.44 -15.50 -22.77
C ASN A 251 -11.97 -14.33 -23.64
N THR A 252 -12.92 -13.57 -24.19
CA THR A 252 -12.59 -12.27 -24.78
C THR A 252 -12.05 -11.32 -23.71
N THR A 253 -10.96 -10.63 -24.02
CA THR A 253 -10.28 -9.61 -23.20
C THR A 253 -11.22 -8.61 -22.51
N VAL A 254 -12.33 -8.23 -23.17
CA VAL A 254 -13.36 -7.34 -22.61
C VAL A 254 -14.06 -7.98 -21.40
N SER A 255 -14.50 -9.24 -21.53
CA SER A 255 -15.12 -10.01 -20.45
C SER A 255 -14.14 -10.25 -19.30
N LEU A 256 -12.91 -10.68 -19.63
CA LEU A 256 -11.81 -10.86 -18.67
C LEU A 256 -11.53 -9.57 -17.87
N THR A 257 -11.44 -8.43 -18.54
CA THR A 257 -11.24 -7.12 -17.92
C THR A 257 -12.43 -6.73 -17.02
N GLN A 258 -13.66 -6.99 -17.44
CA GLN A 258 -14.86 -6.66 -16.65
C GLN A 258 -14.95 -7.53 -15.38
N SER A 259 -14.71 -8.83 -15.51
CA SER A 259 -14.70 -9.77 -14.38
C SER A 259 -13.57 -9.43 -13.38
N THR A 260 -12.36 -9.14 -13.87
CA THR A 260 -11.24 -8.69 -13.02
C THR A 260 -11.58 -7.40 -12.25
N LYS A 261 -12.29 -6.44 -12.87
CA LYS A 261 -12.78 -5.24 -12.15
C LYS A 261 -13.79 -5.56 -11.05
N ARG A 262 -14.71 -6.51 -11.27
CA ARG A 262 -15.67 -6.96 -10.23
C ARG A 262 -14.93 -7.61 -9.07
N ILE A 263 -13.98 -8.49 -9.37
CA ILE A 263 -13.10 -9.15 -8.39
C ILE A 263 -12.26 -8.12 -7.61
N GLN A 264 -11.76 -7.05 -8.27
CA GLN A 264 -11.07 -5.94 -7.60
C GLN A 264 -11.96 -5.12 -6.64
N SER A 265 -13.26 -5.04 -6.89
CA SER A 265 -14.22 -4.47 -5.91
C SER A 265 -14.43 -5.43 -4.74
N ALA A 266 -14.76 -6.70 -5.03
CA ALA A 266 -14.96 -7.73 -4.01
C ALA A 266 -13.74 -7.85 -3.06
N TRP A 267 -12.52 -7.80 -3.59
CA TRP A 267 -11.29 -7.81 -2.80
C TRP A 267 -11.23 -6.69 -1.73
N LYS A 268 -11.75 -5.50 -2.04
CA LYS A 268 -11.77 -4.34 -1.13
C LYS A 268 -12.86 -4.44 -0.06
N GLU A 269 -13.91 -5.20 -0.34
CA GLU A 269 -15.03 -5.44 0.58
C GLU A 269 -14.70 -6.54 1.61
N ILE A 270 -13.73 -7.41 1.32
CA ILE A 270 -13.23 -8.41 2.28
C ILE A 270 -12.67 -7.72 3.54
N GLY A 271 -13.11 -8.22 4.70
CA GLY A 271 -12.89 -7.61 6.01
C GLY A 271 -11.49 -7.77 6.58
N ILE A 272 -11.41 -8.05 7.89
CA ILE A 272 -10.11 -8.09 8.59
C ILE A 272 -9.31 -9.31 8.17
N THR A 273 -8.05 -9.06 7.84
CA THR A 273 -7.03 -10.06 7.53
C THR A 273 -5.76 -9.81 8.36
N ASP A 274 -4.91 -10.82 8.52
CA ASP A 274 -3.56 -10.60 9.07
C ASP A 274 -2.68 -9.84 8.07
N ARG A 275 -1.88 -8.89 8.55
CA ARG A 275 -1.06 -8.02 7.69
C ARG A 275 -0.01 -8.77 6.89
N GLY A 276 0.62 -9.80 7.47
CA GLY A 276 1.71 -10.53 6.83
C GLY A 276 1.19 -11.45 5.72
N THR A 277 0.05 -12.11 5.95
CA THR A 277 -0.61 -12.94 4.93
C THR A 277 -1.27 -12.09 3.84
N ASP A 278 -1.94 -11.00 4.21
CA ASP A 278 -2.54 -10.06 3.26
C ASP A 278 -1.50 -9.44 2.30
N GLN A 279 -0.31 -9.06 2.79
CA GLN A 279 0.76 -8.52 1.94
C GLN A 279 1.34 -9.57 0.95
N LYS A 280 1.23 -10.87 1.25
CA LYS A 280 1.57 -11.94 0.29
C LYS A 280 0.49 -12.06 -0.77
N LEU A 281 -0.76 -12.29 -0.34
CA LEU A 281 -1.92 -12.45 -1.22
C LEU A 281 -2.13 -11.21 -2.12
N TRP A 282 -1.90 -9.99 -1.62
CA TRP A 282 -1.98 -8.76 -2.42
C TRP A 282 -0.93 -8.70 -3.54
N ARG A 283 0.30 -9.17 -3.32
CA ARG A 283 1.34 -9.19 -4.37
C ARG A 283 0.99 -10.19 -5.47
N GLU A 284 0.51 -11.36 -5.09
CA GLU A 284 0.00 -12.37 -6.03
C GLU A 284 -1.19 -11.80 -6.82
N PHE A 285 -2.23 -11.31 -6.13
CA PHE A 285 -3.40 -10.68 -6.73
C PHE A 285 -3.06 -9.55 -7.70
N ARG A 286 -2.17 -8.64 -7.31
CA ARG A 286 -1.68 -7.54 -8.14
C ARG A 286 -1.00 -8.08 -9.41
N SER A 287 -0.14 -9.09 -9.28
CA SER A 287 0.57 -9.71 -10.40
C SER A 287 -0.39 -10.34 -11.42
N VAL A 288 -1.43 -11.06 -10.97
CA VAL A 288 -2.42 -11.66 -11.87
C VAL A 288 -3.31 -10.58 -12.52
N CYS A 289 -3.72 -9.55 -11.78
CA CYS A 289 -4.42 -8.40 -12.36
C CYS A 289 -3.58 -7.71 -13.45
N ASP A 290 -2.29 -7.48 -13.19
CA ASP A 290 -1.42 -6.79 -14.14
C ASP A 290 -1.17 -7.62 -15.42
N GLN A 291 -1.23 -8.97 -15.36
CA GLN A 291 -1.23 -9.82 -16.55
C GLN A 291 -2.48 -9.59 -17.41
N VAL A 292 -3.68 -9.59 -16.81
CA VAL A 292 -4.94 -9.28 -17.53
C VAL A 292 -4.88 -7.92 -18.23
N PHE A 293 -4.37 -6.89 -17.55
CA PHE A 293 -4.30 -5.55 -18.13
C PHE A 293 -3.23 -5.41 -19.22
N ARG A 294 -2.11 -6.14 -19.13
CA ARG A 294 -1.12 -6.22 -20.23
C ARG A 294 -1.74 -6.80 -21.49
N LEU A 295 -2.39 -7.96 -21.41
CA LEU A 295 -3.08 -8.59 -22.55
C LEU A 295 -4.06 -7.61 -23.24
N ARG A 296 -4.81 -6.83 -22.45
CA ARG A 296 -5.70 -5.79 -22.96
C ARG A 296 -4.98 -4.66 -23.68
N ASP A 297 -3.88 -4.18 -23.12
CA ASP A 297 -3.14 -3.05 -23.68
C ASP A 297 -2.33 -3.46 -24.91
N ASP A 298 -1.83 -4.70 -24.96
CA ASP A 298 -1.20 -5.33 -26.11
C ASP A 298 -2.20 -5.53 -27.27
N GLU A 299 -3.40 -6.07 -27.01
CA GLU A 299 -4.45 -6.21 -28.03
C GLU A 299 -4.89 -4.85 -28.59
N LYS A 300 -5.03 -3.85 -27.70
CA LYS A 300 -5.37 -2.47 -28.10
C LYS A 300 -4.25 -1.82 -28.93
N ALA A 301 -2.99 -2.04 -28.59
CA ALA A 301 -1.84 -1.56 -29.35
C ALA A 301 -1.80 -2.22 -30.73
N SER A 302 -2.02 -3.54 -30.79
CA SER A 302 -2.03 -4.32 -32.04
C SER A 302 -3.15 -3.89 -32.98
N ARG A 303 -4.37 -3.68 -32.46
CA ARG A 303 -5.48 -3.13 -33.26
C ARG A 303 -5.17 -1.73 -33.78
N LYS A 304 -4.65 -0.83 -32.93
CA LYS A 304 -4.28 0.53 -33.36
C LYS A 304 -3.18 0.52 -34.43
N ALA A 305 -2.22 -0.39 -34.34
CA ALA A 305 -1.18 -0.56 -35.35
C ALA A 305 -1.76 -1.03 -36.70
N LEU A 306 -2.69 -2.00 -36.67
CA LEU A 306 -3.40 -2.47 -37.87
C LEU A 306 -4.25 -1.36 -38.52
N GLU A 307 -5.01 -0.61 -37.71
CA GLU A 307 -5.79 0.55 -38.16
C GLU A 307 -4.89 1.61 -38.81
N ALA A 308 -3.73 1.92 -38.22
CA ALA A 308 -2.76 2.86 -38.77
C ALA A 308 -2.10 2.35 -40.06
N GLU A 309 -1.80 1.06 -40.17
CA GLU A 309 -1.27 0.46 -41.40
C GLU A 309 -2.30 0.49 -42.54
N GLN A 310 -3.57 0.20 -42.24
CA GLN A 310 -4.68 0.29 -43.19
C GLN A 310 -4.90 1.73 -43.66
N ALA A 311 -4.88 2.71 -42.74
CA ALA A 311 -4.99 4.13 -43.06
C ALA A 311 -3.85 4.57 -44.00
N ARG A 312 -2.60 4.24 -43.67
CA ARG A 312 -1.43 4.56 -44.51
C ARG A 312 -1.50 3.92 -45.90
N LYS A 313 -1.99 2.67 -45.99
CA LYS A 313 -2.22 1.99 -47.29
C LYS A 313 -3.31 2.68 -48.11
N ALA A 314 -4.37 3.15 -47.48
CA ALA A 314 -5.44 3.90 -48.14
C ALA A 314 -4.97 5.27 -48.64
N GLU A 315 -4.18 5.99 -47.83
CA GLU A 315 -3.56 7.28 -48.17
C GLU A 315 -2.62 7.16 -49.38
N LEU A 316 -1.66 6.22 -49.35
CA LEU A 316 -0.78 5.94 -50.49
C LEU A 316 -1.56 5.53 -51.75
N ALA A 317 -2.67 4.81 -51.62
CA ALA A 317 -3.52 4.44 -52.75
C ALA A 317 -4.30 5.65 -53.30
N GLN A 318 -4.66 6.62 -52.46
CA GLN A 318 -5.27 7.88 -52.87
C GLN A 318 -4.26 8.79 -53.57
N GLU A 319 -3.06 8.96 -53.03
CA GLU A 319 -1.95 9.69 -53.65
C GLU A 319 -1.60 9.12 -55.04
N ALA A 320 -1.44 7.80 -55.14
CA ALA A 320 -1.14 7.14 -56.42
C ALA A 320 -2.27 7.27 -57.46
N ARG A 321 -3.53 7.41 -57.02
CA ARG A 321 -4.67 7.74 -57.91
C ARG A 321 -4.61 9.19 -58.35
N ALA A 322 -4.36 10.12 -57.44
CA ALA A 322 -4.25 11.56 -57.71
C ALA A 322 -3.11 11.86 -58.70
N GLN A 323 -1.94 11.25 -58.51
CA GLN A 323 -0.80 11.34 -59.45
C GLN A 323 -1.16 10.82 -60.84
N LYS A 324 -1.84 9.67 -60.93
CA LYS A 324 -2.29 9.12 -62.23
C LYS A 324 -3.32 10.00 -62.93
N SER A 325 -4.23 10.64 -62.19
CA SER A 325 -5.15 11.63 -62.79
C SER A 325 -4.42 12.91 -63.23
N ALA A 326 -3.47 13.41 -62.45
CA ALA A 326 -2.67 14.59 -62.80
C ALA A 326 -1.87 14.34 -64.09
N GLN A 327 -1.16 13.20 -64.18
CA GLN A 327 -0.42 12.83 -65.40
C GLN A 327 -1.34 12.67 -66.62
N LYS A 328 -2.57 12.15 -66.44
CA LYS A 328 -3.55 12.06 -67.54
C LYS A 328 -3.94 13.46 -68.06
N ILE A 329 -4.15 14.41 -67.14
CA ILE A 329 -4.51 15.80 -67.48
C ILE A 329 -3.34 16.47 -68.20
N GLU A 330 -2.14 16.46 -67.61
CA GLU A 330 -0.91 17.04 -68.17
C GLU A 330 -0.62 16.50 -69.58
N ASN A 331 -0.70 15.18 -69.77
CA ASN A 331 -0.52 14.56 -71.09
C ASN A 331 -1.59 15.05 -72.10
N SER A 332 -2.85 15.23 -71.67
CA SER A 332 -3.91 15.71 -72.56
C SER A 332 -3.74 17.19 -72.94
N GLU A 333 -3.28 18.04 -72.02
CA GLU A 333 -2.97 19.45 -72.31
C GLU A 333 -1.80 19.57 -73.29
N CYS A 334 -0.74 18.77 -73.11
CA CYS A 334 0.40 18.72 -74.01
C CYS A 334 0.03 18.30 -75.45
N ILE A 335 -0.88 17.33 -75.61
CA ILE A 335 -1.42 16.92 -76.91
C ILE A 335 -2.25 18.05 -77.56
N LEU A 336 -3.06 18.77 -76.78
CA LEU A 336 -3.88 19.88 -77.27
C LEU A 336 -3.04 21.08 -77.73
N ASP A 337 -1.99 21.44 -77.00
CA ASP A 337 -1.11 22.55 -77.37
C ASP A 337 -0.32 22.25 -78.65
N GLU A 338 0.15 21.01 -78.84
CA GLU A 338 0.79 20.59 -80.09
C GLU A 338 -0.18 20.57 -81.28
N LEU A 339 -1.45 20.16 -81.06
CA LEU A 339 -2.49 20.26 -82.09
C LEU A 339 -2.80 21.71 -82.46
N ARG A 340 -2.93 22.58 -81.46
CA ARG A 340 -3.14 24.02 -81.66
C ARG A 340 -2.00 24.64 -82.47
N ARG A 341 -0.75 24.27 -82.17
CA ARG A 341 0.45 24.71 -82.89
C ARG A 341 0.40 24.27 -84.37
N LYS A 342 0.16 22.98 -84.64
CA LYS A 342 0.07 22.45 -86.02
C LYS A 342 -1.13 23.00 -86.80
N ALA A 343 -2.27 23.21 -86.15
CA ALA A 343 -3.44 23.84 -86.78
C ALA A 343 -3.19 25.32 -87.14
N ALA A 344 -2.47 26.07 -86.30
CA ALA A 344 -2.08 27.44 -86.62
C ALA A 344 -1.13 27.50 -87.82
N LEU A 345 -0.20 26.55 -87.94
CA LEU A 345 0.67 26.39 -89.12
C LEU A 345 -0.14 26.05 -90.39
N CYS A 346 -1.13 25.16 -90.31
CA CYS A 346 -2.06 24.92 -91.42
C CYS A 346 -2.83 26.18 -91.82
N ASN A 347 -3.38 26.93 -90.85
CA ASN A 347 -4.08 28.20 -91.12
C ASN A 347 -3.18 29.20 -91.85
N LEU A 348 -1.90 29.32 -91.49
CA LEU A 348 -0.96 30.23 -92.16
C LEU A 348 -0.69 29.79 -93.61
N LEU A 349 -0.52 28.50 -93.85
CA LEU A 349 -0.29 27.94 -95.19
C LEU A 349 -1.52 28.12 -96.08
N GLU A 350 -2.72 27.85 -95.56
CA GLU A 350 -4.00 28.02 -96.27
C GLU A 350 -4.30 29.49 -96.62
N ASN A 351 -3.77 30.45 -95.86
CA ASN A 351 -3.87 31.89 -96.13
C ASN A 351 -2.70 32.45 -96.98
N GLY A 352 -1.84 31.59 -97.54
CA GLY A 352 -0.78 31.98 -98.47
C GLY A 352 0.59 32.31 -97.85
N GLY A 353 0.90 31.77 -96.67
CA GLY A 353 2.24 31.84 -96.06
C GLY A 353 3.31 31.01 -96.78
N ASP A 354 4.59 31.25 -96.48
CA ASP A 354 5.70 30.53 -97.12
C ASP A 354 5.73 29.05 -96.71
N ILE A 355 5.65 28.18 -97.72
CA ILE A 355 5.64 26.73 -97.57
C ILE A 355 6.93 26.20 -96.92
N ASN A 356 8.08 26.85 -97.17
CA ASN A 356 9.37 26.39 -96.69
C ASN A 356 9.55 26.67 -95.19
N ASP A 357 9.19 27.87 -94.74
CA ASP A 357 9.24 28.24 -93.33
C ASP A 357 8.29 27.38 -92.48
N ILE A 358 7.09 27.11 -93.00
CA ILE A 358 6.10 26.27 -92.32
C ILE A 358 6.54 24.80 -92.28
N LYS A 359 7.18 24.28 -93.34
CA LYS A 359 7.78 22.94 -93.34
C LYS A 359 8.88 22.79 -92.29
N ASN A 360 9.78 23.77 -92.19
CA ASN A 360 10.86 23.77 -91.19
C ASN A 360 10.32 23.84 -89.74
N GLN A 361 9.10 24.32 -89.54
CA GLN A 361 8.44 24.41 -88.24
C GLN A 361 7.42 23.29 -87.99
N TRP A 362 7.22 22.35 -88.93
CA TRP A 362 6.16 21.34 -88.82
C TRP A 362 6.48 20.30 -87.74
N ASP A 363 7.71 19.80 -87.74
CA ASP A 363 8.18 18.81 -86.77
C ASP A 363 8.13 19.39 -85.35
N GLY A 364 7.68 18.56 -84.40
CA GLY A 364 7.47 18.95 -83.02
C GLY A 364 7.85 17.82 -82.07
N SER A 365 8.19 18.16 -80.83
CA SER A 365 8.75 17.23 -79.85
C SER A 365 7.70 16.35 -79.15
N VAL A 366 6.43 16.44 -79.53
CA VAL A 366 5.29 15.75 -78.88
C VAL A 366 4.62 14.83 -79.89
N ASP A 367 4.61 13.53 -79.57
CA ASP A 367 3.93 12.52 -80.37
C ASP A 367 2.41 12.64 -80.21
N LEU A 368 1.74 13.05 -81.30
CA LEU A 368 0.28 13.11 -81.35
C LEU A 368 -0.32 11.70 -81.47
N PRO A 369 -1.48 11.42 -80.84
CA PRO A 369 -2.20 10.17 -81.04
C PRO A 369 -2.47 9.92 -82.53
N GLN A 370 -2.24 8.68 -83.00
CA GLN A 370 -2.22 8.32 -84.42
C GLN A 370 -3.36 8.93 -85.25
N LYS A 371 -4.61 8.85 -84.78
CA LYS A 371 -5.79 9.40 -85.47
C LYS A 371 -5.71 10.92 -85.68
N LEU A 372 -5.24 11.65 -84.67
CA LEU A 372 -5.12 13.11 -84.70
C LEU A 372 -3.92 13.52 -85.58
N ALA A 373 -2.82 12.76 -85.50
CA ALA A 373 -1.66 12.92 -86.38
C ALA A 373 -2.03 12.69 -87.86
N GLU A 374 -2.79 11.64 -88.18
CA GLU A 374 -3.27 11.34 -89.54
C GLU A 374 -4.13 12.48 -90.09
N ILE A 375 -5.09 13.00 -89.31
CA ILE A 375 -5.97 14.09 -89.76
C ILE A 375 -5.18 15.39 -89.99
N ILE A 376 -4.34 15.80 -89.03
CA ILE A 376 -3.61 17.08 -89.13
C ILE A 376 -2.53 17.05 -90.21
N ASN A 377 -1.84 15.91 -90.40
CA ASN A 377 -0.90 15.72 -91.51
C ASN A 377 -1.63 15.71 -92.86
N SER A 378 -2.81 15.09 -92.95
CA SER A 378 -3.62 15.09 -94.18
C SER A 378 -4.13 16.48 -94.54
N ARG A 379 -4.43 17.33 -93.55
CA ARG A 379 -4.76 18.75 -93.74
C ARG A 379 -3.55 19.51 -94.28
N PHE A 380 -2.38 19.33 -93.66
CA PHE A 380 -1.14 19.97 -94.07
C PHE A 380 -0.73 19.62 -95.51
N GLN A 381 -0.81 18.33 -95.89
CA GLN A 381 -0.50 17.89 -97.25
C GLN A 381 -1.43 18.52 -98.30
N ARG A 382 -2.74 18.63 -98.00
CA ARG A 382 -3.73 19.29 -98.88
C ARG A 382 -3.46 20.79 -99.02
N ALA A 383 -3.16 21.46 -97.91
CA ALA A 383 -2.76 22.87 -97.91
C ALA A 383 -1.47 23.11 -98.71
N GLN A 384 -0.48 22.20 -98.65
CA GLN A 384 0.74 22.28 -99.49
C GLN A 384 0.46 22.13 -100.99
N SER A 385 -0.52 21.31 -101.38
CA SER A 385 -0.88 21.10 -102.78
C SER A 385 -1.82 22.18 -103.34
N GLY A 386 -2.25 23.15 -102.53
CA GLY A 386 -3.24 24.16 -102.89
C GLY A 386 -4.69 23.65 -102.99
N ASP A 387 -4.95 22.39 -102.63
CA ASP A 387 -6.30 21.82 -102.59
C ASP A 387 -6.95 22.15 -101.23
N ILE A 388 -7.37 23.40 -101.08
CA ILE A 388 -7.99 23.89 -99.83
C ILE A 388 -9.38 23.28 -99.69
N GLN A 389 -9.47 22.17 -98.95
CA GLN A 389 -10.74 21.57 -98.56
C GLN A 389 -11.34 22.31 -97.39
N TYR A 390 -12.32 23.16 -97.69
CA TYR A 390 -13.03 23.92 -96.69
C TYR A 390 -13.96 23.05 -95.85
N ALA A 391 -13.96 23.27 -94.53
CA ALA A 391 -14.93 22.70 -93.63
C ALA A 391 -16.31 23.33 -93.84
N ALA A 392 -17.36 22.53 -93.69
CA ALA A 392 -18.73 23.02 -93.76
C ALA A 392 -19.01 24.00 -92.62
N SER A 393 -19.57 25.18 -92.94
CA SER A 393 -19.90 26.20 -91.93
C SER A 393 -20.82 25.66 -90.83
N SER A 394 -21.71 24.72 -91.16
CA SER A 394 -22.59 24.04 -90.19
C SER A 394 -21.84 23.19 -89.16
N LEU A 395 -20.67 22.63 -89.49
CA LEU A 395 -19.82 21.91 -88.55
C LEU A 395 -19.10 22.89 -87.61
N ALA A 396 -18.62 24.02 -88.13
CA ALA A 396 -18.02 25.08 -87.33
C ALA A 396 -19.05 25.71 -86.37
N GLU A 397 -20.28 25.95 -86.84
CA GLU A 397 -21.39 26.41 -86.01
C GLU A 397 -21.80 25.40 -84.93
N ASP A 398 -21.89 24.09 -85.25
CA ASP A 398 -22.16 23.04 -84.27
C ASP A 398 -21.11 23.02 -83.16
N ILE A 399 -19.81 23.06 -83.50
CA ILE A 399 -18.72 23.11 -82.51
C ILE A 399 -18.81 24.40 -81.68
N CYS A 400 -19.01 25.57 -82.29
CA CYS A 400 -19.18 26.84 -81.57
C CYS A 400 -20.36 26.80 -80.60
N VAL A 401 -21.51 26.26 -81.00
CA VAL A 401 -22.69 26.16 -80.14
C VAL A 401 -22.48 25.15 -79.00
N ARG A 402 -21.78 24.03 -79.24
CA ARG A 402 -21.39 23.10 -78.16
C ARG A 402 -20.46 23.76 -77.15
N MET A 403 -19.47 24.52 -77.61
CA MET A 403 -18.59 25.33 -76.76
C MET A 403 -19.37 26.38 -75.97
N GLU A 404 -20.29 27.12 -76.61
CA GLU A 404 -21.16 28.09 -75.94
C GLU A 404 -22.07 27.43 -74.87
N MET A 405 -22.54 26.21 -75.13
CA MET A 405 -23.32 25.41 -74.17
C MET A 405 -22.49 24.91 -72.99
N LEU A 406 -21.22 24.53 -73.19
CA LEU A 406 -20.30 24.20 -72.10
C LEU A 406 -19.90 25.43 -71.28
N ALA A 407 -19.66 26.56 -71.94
CA ALA A 407 -19.36 27.85 -71.32
C ALA A 407 -20.57 28.48 -70.57
N ASN A 408 -21.77 27.89 -70.72
CA ASN A 408 -23.04 28.44 -70.25
C ASN A 408 -23.31 29.90 -70.72
N ILE A 409 -22.86 30.25 -71.93
CA ILE A 409 -23.13 31.55 -72.54
C ILE A 409 -24.28 31.47 -73.55
N SER A 410 -24.83 32.63 -73.90
CA SER A 410 -25.90 32.74 -74.89
C SER A 410 -25.33 32.65 -76.32
N SER A 411 -25.90 31.77 -77.13
CA SER A 411 -25.63 31.71 -78.56
C SER A 411 -26.29 32.89 -79.30
N PRO A 412 -25.68 33.42 -80.38
CA PRO A 412 -26.28 34.43 -81.24
C PRO A 412 -27.64 34.02 -81.83
N GLU A 413 -28.40 35.00 -82.30
CA GLU A 413 -29.78 34.79 -82.77
C GLU A 413 -29.87 33.77 -83.91
N SER A 414 -28.92 33.82 -84.85
CA SER A 414 -28.76 32.88 -85.97
C SER A 414 -28.55 31.43 -85.52
N SER A 415 -27.85 31.20 -84.41
CA SER A 415 -27.51 29.86 -83.92
C SER A 415 -28.48 29.32 -82.85
N ARG A 416 -29.54 30.07 -82.46
CA ARG A 416 -30.53 29.63 -81.44
C ARG A 416 -31.21 28.31 -81.81
N GLY A 417 -31.54 28.11 -83.09
CA GLY A 417 -32.17 26.86 -83.57
C GLY A 417 -31.25 25.64 -83.41
N ILE A 418 -29.95 25.80 -83.70
CA ILE A 418 -28.93 24.75 -83.51
C ILE A 418 -28.80 24.43 -82.01
N ARG A 419 -28.71 25.45 -81.15
CA ARG A 419 -28.63 25.28 -79.69
C ARG A 419 -29.83 24.50 -79.14
N MET A 420 -31.05 24.86 -79.55
CA MET A 420 -32.26 24.16 -79.15
C MET A 420 -32.26 22.70 -79.63
N LYS A 421 -31.87 22.46 -80.90
CA LYS A 421 -31.76 21.10 -81.44
C LYS A 421 -30.78 20.24 -80.62
N LEU A 422 -29.60 20.77 -80.31
CA LEU A 422 -28.58 20.07 -79.52
C LEU A 422 -28.99 19.84 -78.06
N GLN A 423 -29.75 20.77 -77.47
CA GLN A 423 -30.34 20.57 -76.14
C GLN A 423 -31.41 19.46 -76.16
N VAL A 424 -32.27 19.41 -77.19
CA VAL A 424 -33.26 18.35 -77.36
C VAL A 424 -32.60 17.00 -77.66
N GLU A 425 -31.60 16.93 -78.53
CA GLU A 425 -30.84 15.70 -78.81
C GLU A 425 -30.15 15.17 -77.54
N ARG A 426 -29.57 16.05 -76.70
CA ARG A 426 -28.96 15.67 -75.41
C ARG A 426 -30.01 15.16 -74.42
N LEU A 427 -31.19 15.80 -74.35
CA LEU A 427 -32.30 15.36 -73.49
C LEU A 427 -32.88 14.03 -73.95
N ASP A 428 -33.06 13.81 -75.26
CA ASP A 428 -33.48 12.52 -75.81
C ASP A 428 -32.47 11.42 -75.49
N GLN A 429 -31.18 11.63 -75.73
CA GLN A 429 -30.15 10.63 -75.39
C GLN A 429 -30.15 10.26 -73.89
N GLN A 430 -30.44 11.21 -73.01
CA GLN A 430 -30.58 10.98 -71.57
C GLN A 430 -31.89 10.24 -71.20
N LEU A 431 -33.01 10.55 -71.85
CA LEU A 431 -34.34 10.01 -71.52
C LEU A 431 -34.67 8.69 -72.21
N SER A 432 -34.36 8.54 -73.51
CA SER A 432 -34.72 7.36 -74.32
C SER A 432 -33.63 6.29 -74.34
N LYS A 433 -32.35 6.67 -74.23
CA LYS A 433 -31.21 5.74 -74.23
C LYS A 433 -30.53 5.57 -72.87
N GLY A 434 -30.88 6.40 -71.88
CA GLY A 434 -30.25 6.40 -70.56
C GLY A 434 -28.76 6.82 -70.57
N ILE A 435 -28.27 7.38 -71.68
CA ILE A 435 -26.88 7.76 -71.84
C ILE A 435 -26.68 9.13 -71.18
N LYS A 436 -26.01 9.12 -70.04
CA LYS A 436 -25.42 10.34 -69.46
C LYS A 436 -24.01 10.51 -70.00
N ASP A 437 -23.68 11.74 -70.39
CA ASP A 437 -22.30 12.10 -70.71
C ASP A 437 -21.56 12.39 -69.41
N ASP A 438 -21.05 11.33 -68.77
CA ASP A 438 -20.35 11.37 -67.49
C ASP A 438 -18.91 11.93 -67.59
N ARG A 439 -18.48 12.35 -68.80
CA ARG A 439 -17.17 12.97 -69.03
C ARG A 439 -17.11 14.35 -68.38
N SER A 440 -15.95 14.69 -67.81
CA SER A 440 -15.77 16.01 -67.18
C SER A 440 -15.89 17.15 -68.20
N ALA A 441 -16.17 18.37 -67.72
CA ALA A 441 -16.20 19.56 -68.58
C ALA A 441 -14.87 19.78 -69.32
N GLY A 442 -13.73 19.42 -68.70
CA GLY A 442 -12.41 19.41 -69.33
C GLY A 442 -12.29 18.37 -70.44
N GLU A 443 -12.75 17.14 -70.24
CA GLU A 443 -12.74 16.11 -71.29
C GLU A 443 -13.67 16.45 -72.47
N GLN A 444 -14.83 17.07 -72.21
CA GLN A 444 -15.72 17.57 -73.26
C GLN A 444 -15.13 18.78 -74.00
N LEU A 445 -14.41 19.67 -73.30
CA LEU A 445 -13.65 20.76 -73.90
C LEU A 445 -12.51 20.24 -74.80
N SER A 446 -11.72 19.27 -74.32
CA SER A 446 -10.62 18.68 -75.08
C SER A 446 -11.09 18.08 -76.40
N GLU A 447 -12.20 17.31 -76.40
CA GLU A 447 -12.76 16.76 -77.63
C GLU A 447 -13.18 17.86 -78.63
N LEU A 448 -13.76 18.96 -78.16
CA LEU A 448 -14.17 20.06 -79.04
C LEU A 448 -12.97 20.85 -79.58
N LEU A 449 -11.91 21.01 -78.79
CA LEU A 449 -10.63 21.59 -79.23
C LEU A 449 -9.94 20.70 -80.27
N GLU A 450 -9.85 19.38 -80.04
CA GLU A 450 -9.32 18.42 -81.01
C GLU A 450 -10.08 18.51 -82.35
N ARG A 451 -11.42 18.49 -82.30
CA ARG A 451 -12.29 18.60 -83.48
C ARG A 451 -12.13 19.94 -84.22
N TRP A 452 -11.98 21.03 -83.49
CA TRP A 452 -11.78 22.37 -84.06
C TRP A 452 -10.40 22.52 -84.71
N TYR A 453 -9.32 22.11 -84.05
CA TYR A 453 -7.98 22.23 -84.63
C TYR A 453 -7.76 21.27 -85.83
N CYS A 454 -8.46 20.14 -85.85
CA CYS A 454 -8.43 19.18 -86.96
C CYS A 454 -9.29 19.57 -88.18
N MET A 455 -10.16 20.60 -88.10
CA MET A 455 -10.99 21.00 -89.23
C MET A 455 -10.26 21.93 -90.21
N GLY A 456 -10.63 21.90 -91.49
CA GLY A 456 -10.14 22.85 -92.50
C GLY A 456 -10.75 24.27 -92.35
N PRO A 457 -10.30 25.23 -93.17
CA PRO A 457 -10.79 26.62 -93.12
C PRO A 457 -12.25 26.70 -93.58
N VAL A 458 -12.95 27.80 -93.30
CA VAL A 458 -14.40 27.93 -93.58
C VAL A 458 -14.64 29.05 -94.60
N GLN A 459 -15.33 28.76 -95.71
CA GLN A 459 -15.45 29.68 -96.85
C GLN A 459 -16.09 31.04 -96.53
N GLN A 460 -16.99 31.09 -95.54
CA GLN A 460 -17.72 32.29 -95.15
C GLN A 460 -17.85 32.37 -93.63
N GLY A 461 -17.66 33.56 -93.06
CA GLY A 461 -17.86 33.82 -91.63
C GLY A 461 -16.78 33.29 -90.67
N GLN A 462 -15.68 32.71 -91.18
CA GLN A 462 -14.62 32.09 -90.36
C GLN A 462 -14.16 32.99 -89.20
N GLY A 463 -13.82 34.26 -89.47
CA GLY A 463 -13.33 35.19 -88.45
C GLY A 463 -14.36 35.64 -87.42
N GLU A 464 -15.66 35.36 -87.61
CA GLU A 464 -16.70 35.54 -86.57
C GLU A 464 -16.85 34.26 -85.74
N LEU A 465 -16.86 33.11 -86.40
CA LEU A 465 -16.91 31.80 -85.73
C LEU A 465 -15.67 31.56 -84.86
N GLU A 466 -14.47 31.90 -85.33
CA GLU A 466 -13.24 31.88 -84.53
C GLU A 466 -13.34 32.78 -83.28
N LYS A 467 -13.90 33.99 -83.40
CA LYS A 467 -14.10 34.88 -82.24
C LYS A 467 -15.10 34.29 -81.23
N ARG A 468 -16.17 33.65 -81.71
CA ARG A 468 -17.13 32.94 -80.84
C ARG A 468 -16.47 31.75 -80.14
N PHE A 469 -15.73 30.93 -80.88
CA PHE A 469 -14.99 29.79 -80.37
C PHE A 469 -13.98 30.20 -79.29
N MET A 470 -13.10 31.16 -79.58
CA MET A 470 -12.08 31.66 -78.63
C MET A 470 -12.72 32.30 -77.38
N LYS A 471 -13.86 33.00 -77.53
CA LYS A 471 -14.60 33.57 -76.38
C LYS A 471 -15.19 32.47 -75.49
N ALA A 472 -15.72 31.41 -76.09
CA ALA A 472 -16.25 30.26 -75.35
C ALA A 472 -15.12 29.46 -74.67
N GLU A 473 -14.00 29.22 -75.37
CA GLU A 473 -12.80 28.57 -74.81
C GLU A 473 -12.29 29.33 -73.57
N LEU A 474 -12.12 30.65 -73.67
CA LEU A 474 -11.69 31.50 -72.56
C LEU A 474 -12.68 31.47 -71.39
N ALA A 475 -13.98 31.49 -71.67
CA ALA A 475 -15.01 31.39 -70.64
C ALA A 475 -14.97 30.04 -69.90
N ILE A 476 -14.77 28.92 -70.61
CA ILE A 476 -14.64 27.60 -69.99
C ILE A 476 -13.36 27.50 -69.18
N LYS A 477 -12.22 27.99 -69.70
CA LYS A 477 -10.94 28.01 -68.98
C LYS A 477 -11.01 28.84 -67.70
N ASN A 478 -11.62 30.03 -67.76
CA ASN A 478 -11.83 30.87 -66.57
C ASN A 478 -12.82 30.25 -65.57
N ALA A 479 -13.78 29.44 -66.01
CA ALA A 479 -14.70 28.69 -65.15
C ALA A 479 -14.12 27.36 -64.62
N SER A 480 -12.95 26.94 -65.12
CA SER A 480 -12.27 25.69 -64.74
C SER A 480 -11.04 25.90 -63.87
N GLN A 481 -10.61 27.15 -63.66
CA GLN A 481 -9.65 27.50 -62.61
C GLN A 481 -10.39 27.57 -61.25
N PRO A 482 -9.81 27.00 -60.17
CA PRO A 482 -10.46 26.89 -58.86
C PRO A 482 -10.54 28.21 -58.08
#